data_AF-A0A2N6ELP4-F1
#
_entry.id   AF-A0A2N6ELP4-F1
#
_cell.length_a   1.000
_cell.length_b   1.000
_cell.length_c   1.000
_cell.angle_alpha   90.00
_cell.angle_beta   90.00
_cell.angle_gamma   90.00
#
_symmetry.space_group_name_H-M   'P 1'
#
loop_
_entity.id
_entity.type
_entity.pdbx_description
1 polymer ?
#
loop_
_entity_poly.entity_id
_entity_poly.type
_entity_poly.pdbx_seq_one_letter_code
_entity_poly.pdbx_strand_id
1 'polypeptide(L)'
;MKVIIAPDSFKESLSSMDVAQQIEAGFRDVYPEAEYIKLPVADGGEGTVEALVSATSGEIRKAWVRGPLGKQVEAFYGICGDG
;
A
#
# COMPACT_ATOMS: atom_id res chain seq x y z
N MET A 1 18.33 2.96 16.57
CA MET A 1 17.18 3.87 16.33
C MET A 1 16.14 3.09 15.53
N LYS A 2 14.85 3.30 15.79
CA LYS A 2 13.77 2.66 15.05
C LYS A 2 12.91 3.73 14.40
N VAL A 3 12.72 3.64 13.09
CA VAL A 3 12.01 4.62 12.27
C VAL A 3 10.79 3.95 11.64
N ILE A 4 9.61 4.47 11.96
CA ILE A 4 8.36 4.06 11.31
C ILE A 4 8.10 5.05 10.17
N ILE A 5 8.01 4.53 8.95
CA ILE A 5 7.72 5.29 7.74
C ILE A 5 6.28 4.97 7.35
N ALA A 6 5.35 5.85 7.72
CA ALA A 6 3.92 5.67 7.48
C ALA A 6 3.33 6.80 6.60
N PRO A 7 3.72 6.88 5.32
CA PRO A 7 3.23 7.91 4.40
C PRO A 7 1.91 7.51 3.74
N ASP A 8 1.21 8.53 3.27
CA ASP A 8 0.15 8.39 2.26
C ASP A 8 0.75 8.52 0.85
N SER A 9 -0.04 8.15 -0.16
CA SER A 9 0.27 8.29 -1.57
C SER A 9 0.43 9.75 -1.98
N PHE A 10 1.25 9.98 -3.00
CA PHE A 10 1.25 11.25 -3.72
C PHE A 10 0.32 11.06 -4.91
N LYS A 11 -0.88 11.63 -4.80
CA LYS A 11 -1.96 11.47 -5.78
C LYS A 11 -1.45 11.71 -7.21
N GLU A 12 -1.79 10.78 -8.11
CA GLU A 12 -1.37 10.77 -9.53
C GLU A 12 0.16 10.70 -9.75
N SER A 13 0.93 10.31 -8.74
CA SER A 13 2.40 10.24 -8.83
C SER A 13 2.94 8.92 -8.26
N LEU A 14 3.02 8.80 -6.93
CA LEU A 14 3.62 7.65 -6.26
C LEU A 14 2.62 6.97 -5.34
N SER A 15 2.63 5.64 -5.32
CA SER A 15 1.90 4.89 -4.29
C SER A 15 2.49 5.18 -2.90
N SER A 16 1.70 4.96 -1.84
CA SER A 16 2.18 5.10 -0.46
C SER A 16 3.39 4.20 -0.16
N MET A 17 3.44 3.00 -0.76
CA MET A 17 4.60 2.11 -0.64
C MET A 17 5.84 2.68 -1.36
N ASP A 18 5.68 3.26 -2.56
CA ASP A 18 6.81 3.86 -3.28
C ASP A 18 7.37 5.07 -2.54
N VAL A 19 6.49 5.91 -1.99
CA VAL A 19 6.90 7.02 -1.11
C VAL A 19 7.69 6.49 0.09
N ALA A 20 7.22 5.43 0.74
CA ALA A 20 7.90 4.82 1.88
C ALA A 20 9.30 4.30 1.51
N GLN A 21 9.45 3.71 0.32
CA GLN A 21 10.75 3.24 -0.18
C GLN A 21 11.73 4.39 -0.45
N GLN A 22 11.27 5.50 -1.03
CA GLN A 22 12.13 6.65 -1.30
C GLN A 22 12.57 7.36 -0.02
N ILE A 23 11.68 7.45 0.99
CA ILE A 23 12.03 7.98 2.31
C ILE A 23 13.09 7.08 2.97
N GLU A 24 12.89 5.75 2.96
CA GLU A 24 13.85 4.81 3.52
C GLU A 24 15.22 4.93 2.84
N ALA A 25 15.25 5.00 1.51
CA ALA A 25 16.48 5.13 0.74
C ALA A 25 17.29 6.36 1.16
N GLY A 26 16.66 7.54 1.22
CA GLY A 26 17.34 8.76 1.66
C GLY A 26 17.75 8.74 3.14
N PHE A 27 16.96 8.08 4.00
CA PHE A 27 17.34 7.90 5.40
C PHE A 27 18.54 6.97 5.58
N ARG A 28 18.67 5.93 4.76
CA ARG A 28 19.79 4.98 4.82
C ARG A 28 21.11 5.61 4.44
N ASP A 29 21.12 6.67 3.64
CA ASP A 29 22.33 7.42 3.31
C ASP A 29 22.95 8.08 4.56
N VAL A 30 22.14 8.39 5.58
CA VAL A 30 22.57 9.05 6.83
C VAL A 30 22.61 8.09 8.02
N TYR A 31 21.66 7.16 8.10
CA TYR A 31 21.48 6.24 9.23
C TYR A 31 21.39 4.78 8.76
N PRO A 32 22.43 4.21 8.15
CA PRO A 32 22.37 2.89 7.52
C PRO A 32 21.96 1.75 8.47
N GLU A 33 22.32 1.87 9.74
CA GLU A 33 22.09 0.87 10.80
C GLU A 33 20.75 1.05 11.55
N ALA A 34 19.92 2.02 11.17
CA ALA A 34 18.59 2.15 11.77
C ALA A 34 17.67 1.02 11.32
N GLU A 35 16.75 0.63 12.19
CA GLU A 35 15.66 -0.29 11.85
C GLU A 35 14.53 0.52 11.21
N TYR A 36 14.12 0.12 10.00
CA TYR A 36 13.05 0.79 9.25
C TYR A 36 11.84 -0.12 9.13
N ILE A 37 10.67 0.40 9.52
CA ILE A 37 9.39 -0.24 9.31
C ILE A 37 8.56 0.63 8.38
N LYS A 38 8.26 0.11 7.18
CA LYS A 38 7.35 0.77 6.24
C LYS A 38 5.93 0.30 6.51
N LEU A 39 5.04 1.24 6.79
CA LEU A 39 3.64 0.98 7.08
C LEU A 39 2.80 1.96 6.26
N PRO A 40 2.64 1.73 4.93
CA PRO A 40 1.84 2.61 4.09
C PRO A 40 0.43 2.73 4.65
N VAL A 41 -0.09 3.95 4.67
CA VAL A 41 -1.44 4.25 5.15
C VAL A 41 -2.31 4.74 4.00
N ALA A 42 -3.62 4.66 4.19
CA ALA A 42 -4.62 5.22 3.30
C ALA A 42 -5.82 5.70 4.13
N ASP A 43 -6.57 6.66 3.60
CA ASP A 43 -7.70 7.32 4.27
C ASP A 43 -9.07 6.71 3.93
N GLY A 44 -9.10 5.63 3.15
CA GLY A 44 -10.32 5.03 2.60
C GLY A 44 -10.54 5.33 1.11
N GLY A 45 -9.71 6.19 0.51
CA GLY A 45 -9.70 6.47 -0.93
C GLY A 45 -8.97 5.42 -1.76
N GLU A 46 -8.40 5.88 -2.88
CA GLU A 46 -7.58 5.08 -3.79
C GLU A 46 -6.35 4.50 -3.07
N GLY A 47 -5.98 3.25 -3.37
CA GLY A 47 -4.83 2.59 -2.74
C GLY A 47 -5.10 1.96 -1.37
N THR A 48 -6.32 2.09 -0.82
CA THR A 48 -6.67 1.54 0.49
C THR A 48 -6.57 0.01 0.54
N VAL A 49 -6.99 -0.68 -0.54
CA VAL A 49 -6.92 -2.15 -0.61
C VAL A 49 -5.47 -2.61 -0.53
N GLU A 50 -4.59 -1.98 -1.29
CA GLU A 50 -3.16 -2.27 -1.35
C GLU A 50 -2.47 -1.98 -0.01
N ALA A 51 -2.81 -0.86 0.64
CA ALA A 51 -2.29 -0.49 1.95
C ALA A 51 -2.65 -1.54 3.02
N LEU A 52 -3.92 -1.95 3.11
CA LEU A 52 -4.38 -2.93 4.10
C LEU A 52 -3.81 -4.33 3.84
N VAL A 53 -3.81 -4.78 2.59
CA VAL A 53 -3.27 -6.10 2.23
C VAL A 53 -1.78 -6.17 2.53
N SER A 54 -1.00 -5.14 2.17
CA SER A 54 0.44 -5.13 2.44
C SER A 54 0.76 -5.07 3.93
N ALA A 55 0.01 -4.27 4.71
CA ALA A 55 0.20 -4.15 6.16
C ALA A 55 -0.15 -5.44 6.92
N THR A 56 -1.11 -6.21 6.43
CA THR A 56 -1.59 -7.44 7.10
C THR A 56 -0.99 -8.72 6.53
N SER A 57 -0.10 -8.63 5.53
CA SER A 57 0.37 -9.80 4.76
C SER A 57 -0.78 -10.63 4.17
N GLY A 58 -1.84 -9.94 3.74
CA GLY A 58 -3.02 -10.52 3.11
C GLY A 58 -2.82 -10.81 1.63
N GLU A 59 -3.92 -10.94 0.89
CA GLU A 59 -3.91 -11.15 -0.55
C GLU A 59 -4.95 -10.31 -1.31
N ILE A 60 -4.58 -9.89 -2.52
CA ILE A 60 -5.53 -9.28 -3.48
C ILE A 60 -6.10 -10.39 -4.36
N ARG A 61 -7.43 -10.52 -4.37
CA ARG A 61 -8.15 -11.44 -5.25
C ARG A 61 -8.84 -10.70 -6.37
N LYS A 62 -8.75 -11.25 -7.57
CA LYS A 62 -9.48 -10.77 -8.74
C LYS A 62 -10.81 -11.50 -8.89
N ALA A 63 -11.83 -10.79 -9.36
CA ALA A 63 -13.15 -11.36 -9.62
C ALA A 63 -13.83 -10.68 -10.82
N TRP A 64 -14.51 -11.48 -11.63
CA TRP A 64 -15.38 -10.96 -12.68
C TRP A 64 -16.70 -10.47 -12.08
N VAL A 65 -16.99 -9.18 -12.26
CA VAL A 65 -18.20 -8.53 -11.73
C VAL A 65 -18.94 -7.79 -12.82
N ARG A 66 -20.19 -7.42 -12.55
CA ARG A 66 -20.97 -6.55 -13.44
C ARG A 66 -20.52 -5.11 -13.25
N GLY A 67 -19.90 -4.54 -14.26
CA GLY A 67 -19.48 -3.14 -14.29
C GLY A 67 -20.65 -2.15 -14.39
N PRO A 68 -20.37 -0.84 -14.27
CA PRO A 68 -21.40 0.19 -14.17
C PRO A 68 -22.29 0.31 -15.42
N LEU A 69 -21.78 -0.07 -16.60
CA LEU A 69 -22.55 -0.11 -17.86
C LEU A 69 -23.15 -1.50 -18.14
N GLY A 70 -23.21 -2.37 -17.14
CA GLY A 70 -23.79 -3.71 -17.24
C GLY A 70 -22.92 -4.77 -17.91
N LYS A 71 -21.76 -4.41 -18.45
CA LYS A 71 -20.77 -5.34 -19.04
C LYS A 71 -19.93 -6.01 -17.94
N GLN A 72 -19.40 -7.20 -18.20
CA GLN A 72 -18.43 -7.82 -17.30
C GLN A 72 -17.11 -7.05 -17.29
N VAL A 73 -16.57 -6.84 -16.10
CA VAL A 73 -15.24 -6.25 -15.87
C VAL A 73 -14.48 -7.09 -14.85
N GLU A 74 -13.16 -7.14 -14.97
CA GLU A 74 -12.29 -7.71 -13.94
C GLU A 74 -12.09 -6.66 -12.83
N ALA A 75 -12.59 -6.95 -11.63
CA ALA A 75 -12.38 -6.15 -10.43
C ALA A 75 -11.45 -6.87 -9.46
N PHE A 76 -11.14 -6.23 -8.35
CA PHE A 76 -10.32 -6.81 -7.28
C PHE A 76 -10.82 -6.41 -5.90
N TYR A 77 -10.45 -7.19 -4.90
CA TYR A 77 -10.67 -6.91 -3.48
C TYR A 77 -9.53 -7.50 -2.64
N GLY A 78 -9.33 -6.98 -1.44
CA GLY A 78 -8.33 -7.47 -0.50
C GLY A 78 -8.94 -8.38 0.57
N ILE A 79 -8.17 -9.39 0.98
CA ILE A 79 -8.42 -10.19 2.19
C ILE A 79 -7.22 -9.95 3.11
N CYS A 80 -7.47 -9.55 4.35
CA CYS A 80 -6.41 -9.34 5.34
C CYS A 80 -5.80 -10.69 5.76
N GLY A 81 -4.57 -10.67 6.26
CA GLY A 81 -3.87 -11.91 6.67
C GLY A 81 -4.53 -12.67 7.82
N ASP A 82 -5.45 -12.04 8.56
CA ASP A 82 -6.23 -12.64 9.65
C ASP A 82 -7.59 -13.23 9.21
N GLY A 83 -7.93 -13.13 7.92
CA GLY A 83 -9.10 -13.78 7.30
C GLY A 83 -10.38 -12.97 7.36
#